data_AF-K1SZA9-F1
#
_entry.id   AF-K1SZA9-F1
#
_cell.length_a   1.000
_cell.length_b   1.000
_cell.length_c   1.000
_cell.angle_alpha   90.00
_cell.angle_beta   90.00
_cell.angle_gamma   90.00
#
_symmetry.space_group_name_H-M   'P 1'
#
loop_
_entity.id
_entity.type
_entity.pdbx_description
1 polymer ?
#
loop_
_entity_poly.entity_id
_entity_poly.type
_entity_poly.pdbx_seq_one_letter_code
_entity_poly.pdbx_strand_id
1 'polypeptide(L)'
;EKIDEKIEETIDWVSFKNQFFSAIIVAKDNFEKDAFMTSIPQEKGSGYLKQFQAKMKTAFDPTGKKASEFEFYFGPNDFQILKNTEKESTFGKDLEFQKLVYLGWPIIRWINRFFTLYVFDWLSKIFPMGIVLILITLLLKLITYPMVKKSYMSSAKMRVLKPKLEAATAQYNKPEDQMQKQQAMMAEYAKYGVSPLSGCLPMLIQMPVWVAMFNFVPNAIHEYGEAHISIYGVVTGMAVMAASLILLS
;
A
#
# COMPACT_ATOMS: atom_id res chain seq x y z
N GLU A 1 -6.19 -18.59 -10.47
CA GLU A 1 -6.45 -18.51 -11.92
C GLU A 1 -7.84 -17.92 -12.11
N LYS A 2 -8.01 -17.01 -13.06
CA LYS A 2 -9.32 -16.42 -13.38
C LYS A 2 -9.56 -16.63 -14.87
N ILE A 3 -10.65 -17.31 -15.24
CA ILE A 3 -10.96 -17.64 -16.62
C ILE A 3 -12.35 -17.08 -16.93
N ASP A 4 -12.44 -16.32 -18.02
CA ASP A 4 -13.65 -15.72 -18.56
C ASP A 4 -14.55 -15.08 -17.47
N GLU A 5 -13.93 -14.27 -16.59
CA GLU A 5 -14.66 -13.47 -15.61
C GLU A 5 -15.52 -12.45 -16.36
N LYS A 6 -16.84 -12.56 -16.18
CA LYS A 6 -17.84 -11.76 -16.89
C LYS A 6 -18.02 -10.41 -16.21
N ILE A 7 -17.94 -9.33 -16.98
CA ILE A 7 -18.22 -7.97 -16.55
C ILE A 7 -19.53 -7.52 -17.19
N GLU A 8 -20.56 -7.34 -16.37
CA GLU A 8 -21.93 -7.03 -16.83
C GLU A 8 -22.17 -5.53 -17.04
N GLU A 9 -21.18 -4.71 -16.67
CA GLU A 9 -21.21 -3.26 -16.81
C GLU A 9 -20.49 -2.81 -18.09
N THR A 10 -20.86 -1.64 -18.59
CA THR A 10 -20.09 -0.97 -19.65
C THR A 10 -18.80 -0.44 -19.06
N ILE A 11 -17.68 -0.66 -19.75
CA ILE A 11 -16.36 -0.27 -19.26
C ILE A 11 -15.71 0.72 -20.23
N ASP A 12 -15.07 1.76 -19.71
CA ASP A 12 -14.38 2.76 -20.53
C ASP A 12 -13.01 2.27 -21.00
N TRP A 13 -12.36 1.43 -20.20
CA TRP A 13 -11.01 0.96 -20.44
C TRP A 13 -10.77 -0.43 -19.82
N VAL A 14 -9.76 -1.11 -20.35
CA VAL A 14 -9.25 -2.38 -19.83
C VAL A 14 -7.75 -2.27 -19.61
N SER A 15 -7.23 -2.93 -18.58
CA SER A 15 -5.78 -3.02 -18.37
C SER A 15 -5.31 -4.41 -18.00
N PHE A 16 -4.15 -4.77 -18.56
CA PHE A 16 -3.34 -5.88 -18.09
C PHE A 16 -2.12 -5.30 -17.38
N LYS A 17 -2.02 -5.58 -16.08
CA LYS A 17 -0.87 -5.15 -15.28
C LYS A 17 -0.04 -6.33 -14.80
N ASN A 18 1.27 -6.13 -14.82
CA ASN A 18 2.21 -6.93 -14.05
C ASN A 18 2.80 -6.06 -12.92
N GLN A 19 3.89 -6.51 -12.28
CA GLN A 19 4.50 -5.77 -11.17
C GLN A 19 5.10 -4.42 -11.61
N PHE A 20 5.59 -4.33 -12.85
CA PHE A 20 6.40 -3.20 -13.33
C PHE A 20 5.77 -2.40 -14.48
N PHE A 21 4.93 -3.03 -15.28
CA PHE A 21 4.35 -2.50 -16.51
C PHE A 21 2.85 -2.74 -16.56
N SER A 22 2.17 -1.82 -17.23
CA SER A 22 0.74 -1.90 -17.51
C SER A 22 0.51 -1.65 -18.99
N ALA A 23 -0.32 -2.51 -19.59
CA ALA A 23 -0.96 -2.26 -20.88
C ALA A 23 -2.38 -1.77 -20.60
N ILE A 24 -2.77 -0.61 -21.13
CA ILE A 24 -4.10 -0.04 -20.97
C ILE A 24 -4.67 0.23 -22.36
N ILE A 25 -5.94 -0.11 -22.55
CA ILE A 25 -6.68 0.16 -23.77
C ILE A 25 -7.94 0.93 -23.38
N VAL A 26 -8.17 2.07 -24.03
CA VAL A 26 -9.33 2.94 -23.81
C VAL A 26 -10.13 3.03 -25.11
N ALA A 27 -11.44 2.90 -25.03
CA ALA A 27 -12.32 3.15 -26.16
C ALA A 27 -13.02 4.51 -26.01
N LYS A 28 -13.09 5.27 -27.11
CA LYS A 28 -13.85 6.53 -27.14
C LYS A 28 -15.33 6.31 -26.85
N ASP A 29 -15.93 5.31 -27.50
CA ASP A 29 -17.36 4.97 -27.41
C ASP A 29 -17.69 3.88 -26.37
N ASN A 30 -16.78 3.62 -25.43
CA ASN A 30 -16.86 2.58 -24.40
C ASN A 30 -16.86 1.16 -24.98
N PHE A 31 -16.54 0.21 -24.11
CA PHE A 31 -16.84 -1.19 -24.36
C PHE A 31 -18.23 -1.54 -23.83
N GLU A 32 -18.97 -2.31 -24.62
CA GLU A 32 -20.30 -2.78 -24.28
C GLU A 32 -20.27 -3.77 -23.11
N LYS A 33 -21.45 -4.05 -22.57
CA LYS A 33 -21.65 -5.06 -21.52
C LYS A 33 -21.21 -6.45 -21.98
N ASP A 34 -21.00 -7.33 -21.00
CA ASP A 34 -20.58 -8.72 -21.20
C ASP A 34 -19.16 -8.87 -21.76
N ALA A 35 -18.23 -8.08 -21.23
CA ALA A 35 -16.81 -8.29 -21.46
C ALA A 35 -16.32 -9.52 -20.67
N PHE A 36 -15.40 -10.28 -21.25
CA PHE A 36 -14.78 -11.45 -20.60
C PHE A 36 -13.30 -11.22 -20.40
N MET A 37 -12.83 -11.50 -19.18
CA MET A 37 -11.43 -11.31 -18.79
C MET A 37 -10.82 -12.62 -18.29
N THR A 38 -9.66 -12.97 -18.82
CA THR A 38 -8.91 -14.18 -18.48
C THR A 38 -7.49 -13.83 -18.06
N SER A 39 -7.04 -14.41 -16.94
CA SER A 39 -5.73 -14.26 -16.34
C SER A 39 -5.24 -15.61 -15.83
N ILE A 40 -4.38 -16.26 -16.61
CA ILE A 40 -3.86 -17.60 -16.34
C ILE A 40 -2.36 -17.51 -15.98
N PRO A 41 -1.94 -17.95 -14.78
CA PRO A 41 -0.52 -18.09 -14.47
C PRO A 41 0.07 -19.24 -15.30
N GLN A 42 1.24 -19.01 -15.89
CA GLN A 42 1.91 -20.01 -16.73
C GLN A 42 2.83 -20.91 -15.90
N GLU A 43 3.04 -22.14 -16.35
CA GLU A 43 3.88 -23.11 -15.65
C GLU A 43 5.36 -22.72 -15.65
N LYS A 44 6.08 -23.09 -14.58
CA LYS A 44 7.51 -22.87 -14.45
C LYS A 44 8.26 -23.66 -15.53
N GLY A 45 9.01 -22.95 -16.38
CA GLY A 45 9.76 -23.54 -17.50
C GLY A 45 9.22 -23.18 -18.89
N SER A 46 8.01 -22.61 -18.97
CA SER A 46 7.43 -22.12 -20.23
C SER A 46 8.09 -20.84 -20.79
N GLY A 47 8.90 -20.16 -19.99
CA GLY A 47 9.48 -18.85 -20.32
C GLY A 47 8.52 -17.66 -20.13
N TYR A 48 7.24 -17.92 -19.85
CA TYR A 48 6.23 -16.89 -19.62
C TYR A 48 5.74 -16.92 -18.17
N LEU A 49 5.33 -15.75 -17.65
CA LEU A 49 4.84 -15.64 -16.27
C LEU A 49 3.32 -15.79 -16.18
N LYS A 50 2.59 -15.08 -17.05
CA LYS A 50 1.13 -15.02 -17.08
C LYS A 50 0.63 -14.75 -18.49
N GLN A 51 -0.51 -15.34 -18.84
CA GLN A 51 -1.26 -15.03 -20.03
C GLN A 51 -2.51 -14.24 -19.65
N PHE A 52 -2.73 -13.14 -20.37
CA PHE A 52 -3.90 -12.29 -20.21
C PHE A 52 -4.70 -12.26 -21.51
N GLN A 53 -6.02 -12.27 -21.41
CA GLN A 53 -6.93 -12.16 -22.55
C GLN A 53 -8.17 -11.34 -22.15
N ALA A 54 -8.64 -10.48 -23.06
CA ALA A 54 -9.89 -9.75 -22.94
C ALA A 54 -10.71 -9.98 -24.22
N LYS A 55 -11.98 -10.34 -24.06
CA LYS A 55 -12.96 -10.37 -25.15
C LYS A 55 -13.98 -9.26 -24.87
N MET A 56 -14.02 -8.26 -25.73
CA MET A 56 -14.85 -7.07 -25.53
C MET A 56 -15.52 -6.69 -26.84
N LYS A 57 -16.63 -5.96 -26.73
CA LYS A 57 -17.36 -5.40 -27.88
C LYS A 57 -17.34 -3.88 -27.76
N THR A 58 -17.31 -3.20 -28.89
CA THR A 58 -17.26 -1.74 -28.99
C THR A 58 -18.09 -1.32 -30.19
N ALA A 59 -18.61 -0.10 -30.15
CA ALA A 59 -19.33 0.45 -31.27
C ALA A 59 -18.45 0.47 -32.54
N PHE A 60 -18.99 -0.08 -33.63
CA PHE A 60 -18.35 -0.12 -34.94
C PHE A 60 -19.36 0.34 -35.98
N ASP A 61 -19.00 1.36 -36.76
CA ASP A 61 -19.82 1.85 -37.87
C ASP A 61 -19.42 1.14 -39.16
N PRO A 62 -20.25 0.22 -39.69
CA PRO A 62 -19.93 -0.51 -40.92
C PRO A 62 -19.96 0.38 -42.17
N THR A 63 -20.50 1.60 -42.07
CA THR A 63 -20.53 2.57 -43.19
C THR A 63 -19.24 3.38 -43.30
N GLY A 64 -18.37 3.31 -42.30
CA GLY A 64 -17.07 4.01 -42.26
C GLY A 64 -17.17 5.53 -42.08
N LYS A 65 -18.34 6.07 -41.73
CA LYS A 65 -18.51 7.52 -41.50
C LYS A 65 -17.98 7.94 -40.13
N LYS A 66 -18.07 7.04 -39.14
CA LYS A 66 -17.50 7.23 -37.81
C LYS A 66 -16.34 6.27 -37.58
N ALA A 67 -15.15 6.80 -37.29
CA ALA A 67 -14.01 6.00 -36.93
C ALA A 67 -14.17 5.43 -35.51
N SER A 68 -13.83 4.15 -35.32
CA SER A 68 -13.63 3.58 -34.00
C SER A 68 -12.26 4.01 -33.48
N GLU A 69 -12.25 4.90 -32.49
CA GLU A 69 -11.03 5.47 -31.91
C GLU A 69 -10.66 4.77 -30.61
N PHE A 70 -9.38 4.39 -30.49
CA PHE A 70 -8.81 3.75 -29.31
C PHE A 70 -7.50 4.43 -28.93
N GLU A 71 -7.28 4.53 -27.62
CA GLU A 71 -6.00 4.96 -27.07
C GLU A 71 -5.33 3.77 -26.35
N PHE A 72 -4.03 3.66 -26.55
CA PHE A 72 -3.23 2.58 -25.99
C PHE A 72 -2.10 3.16 -25.17
N TYR A 73 -1.94 2.65 -23.95
CA TYR A 73 -0.76 2.90 -23.13
C TYR A 73 -0.02 1.60 -22.89
N PHE A 74 1.26 1.59 -23.21
CA PHE A 74 2.18 0.49 -22.91
C PHE A 74 3.40 1.08 -22.22
N GLY A 75 3.51 0.92 -20.91
CA GLY A 75 4.57 1.60 -20.18
C GLY A 75 4.69 1.18 -18.72
N PRO A 76 5.64 1.79 -18.00
CA PRO A 76 5.88 1.52 -16.60
C PRO A 76 4.65 1.85 -15.76
N ASN A 77 4.48 1.11 -14.67
CA ASN A 77 3.37 1.29 -13.73
C ASN A 77 3.72 2.35 -12.68
N ASP A 78 3.91 3.60 -13.12
CA ASP A 78 4.22 4.75 -12.26
C ASP A 78 3.02 5.69 -12.10
N PHE A 79 2.83 6.24 -10.90
CA PHE A 79 1.68 7.08 -10.58
C PHE A 79 1.66 8.40 -11.37
N GLN A 80 2.79 9.08 -11.49
CA GLN A 80 2.87 10.38 -12.17
C GLN A 80 2.75 10.20 -13.68
N ILE A 81 3.39 9.16 -14.23
CA ILE A 81 3.29 8.85 -15.66
C ILE A 81 1.84 8.53 -16.01
N LEU A 82 1.18 7.61 -15.30
CA LEU A 82 -0.22 7.26 -15.57
C LEU A 82 -1.17 8.45 -15.46
N LYS A 83 -0.97 9.32 -14.47
CA LYS A 83 -1.76 10.55 -14.29
C LYS A 83 -1.53 11.56 -15.42
N ASN A 84 -0.31 11.67 -15.93
CA ASN A 84 -0.01 12.56 -17.04
C ASN A 84 -0.54 11.98 -18.37
N THR A 85 -0.40 10.68 -18.59
CA THR A 85 -0.99 9.98 -19.74
C THR A 85 -2.51 10.15 -19.75
N GLU A 86 -3.18 10.08 -18.60
CA GLU A 86 -4.62 10.34 -18.51
C GLU A 86 -4.98 11.77 -18.96
N LYS A 87 -4.15 12.77 -18.64
CA LYS A 87 -4.34 14.16 -19.11
C LYS A 87 -4.09 14.34 -20.60
N GLU A 88 -3.27 13.48 -21.19
CA GLU A 88 -3.02 13.46 -22.64
C GLU A 88 -4.15 12.76 -23.40
N SER A 89 -5.04 12.03 -22.71
CA SER A 89 -6.20 11.38 -23.32
C SER A 89 -7.14 12.42 -23.93
N THR A 90 -7.46 12.22 -25.20
CA THR A 90 -8.34 13.09 -25.98
C THR A 90 -9.83 12.82 -25.72
N PHE A 91 -10.15 11.78 -24.96
CA PHE A 91 -11.52 11.35 -24.72
C PHE A 91 -12.22 12.05 -23.55
N GLY A 92 -11.49 12.85 -22.75
CA GLY A 92 -12.06 13.70 -21.71
C GLY A 92 -12.80 12.95 -20.59
N LYS A 93 -12.41 11.69 -20.32
CA LYS A 93 -13.00 10.83 -19.30
C LYS A 93 -12.12 10.81 -18.05
N ASP A 94 -12.75 10.70 -16.87
CA ASP A 94 -12.06 10.36 -15.62
C ASP A 94 -11.81 8.85 -15.59
N LEU A 95 -10.68 8.41 -16.13
CA LEU A 95 -10.29 7.00 -16.25
C LEU A 95 -9.60 6.49 -14.97
N GLU A 96 -9.04 7.42 -14.19
CA GLU A 96 -8.33 7.24 -12.94
C GLU A 96 -7.22 6.17 -12.99
N PHE A 97 -6.36 6.21 -14.01
CA PHE A 97 -5.30 5.22 -14.22
C PHE A 97 -4.38 5.07 -13.01
N GLN A 98 -4.19 6.13 -12.22
CA GLN A 98 -3.48 6.07 -10.94
C GLN A 98 -3.96 4.98 -9.96
N LYS A 99 -5.21 4.49 -10.08
CA LYS A 99 -5.73 3.40 -9.25
C LYS A 99 -5.05 2.06 -9.54
N LEU A 100 -4.41 1.90 -10.70
CA LEU A 100 -3.66 0.70 -11.06
C LEU A 100 -2.46 0.47 -10.14
N VAL A 101 -1.87 1.56 -9.64
CA VAL A 101 -0.79 1.56 -8.65
C VAL A 101 -1.40 1.43 -7.24
N TYR A 102 -1.08 0.34 -6.55
CA TYR A 102 -1.58 0.11 -5.19
C TYR A 102 -0.83 0.99 -4.18
N LEU A 103 -1.41 2.16 -3.87
CA LEU A 103 -0.88 3.11 -2.89
C LEU A 103 -1.26 2.79 -1.42
N GLY A 104 -1.83 1.61 -1.15
CA GLY A 104 -2.27 1.19 0.19
C GLY A 104 -3.76 1.45 0.50
N TRP A 105 -4.13 1.27 1.76
CA TRP A 105 -5.52 1.37 2.27
C TRP A 105 -6.15 2.75 1.94
N PRO A 106 -7.44 2.85 1.55
CA PRO A 106 -8.14 4.12 1.29
C PRO A 106 -7.92 5.28 2.29
N ILE A 107 -7.78 5.02 3.60
CA ILE A 107 -7.49 6.05 4.61
C ILE A 107 -6.06 6.58 4.45
N ILE A 108 -5.10 5.67 4.22
CA ILE A 108 -3.71 5.98 3.94
C ILE A 108 -3.59 6.70 2.59
N ARG A 109 -4.43 6.37 1.60
CA ARG A 109 -4.48 7.04 0.29
C ARG A 109 -4.84 8.52 0.39
N TRP A 110 -5.75 8.91 1.28
CA TRP A 110 -6.12 10.33 1.46
C TRP A 110 -4.95 11.14 2.04
N ILE A 111 -4.32 10.62 3.11
CA ILE A 111 -3.11 11.21 3.72
C ILE A 111 -1.93 11.22 2.75
N ASN A 112 -1.69 10.12 2.03
CA ASN A 112 -0.62 10.05 1.04
C ASN A 112 -0.83 11.00 -0.13
N ARG A 113 -2.07 11.16 -0.60
CA ARG A 113 -2.38 12.04 -1.74
C ARG A 113 -2.19 13.52 -1.40
N PHE A 114 -2.56 13.95 -0.19
CA PHE A 114 -2.48 15.36 0.20
C PHE A 114 -1.12 15.76 0.78
N PHE A 115 -0.47 14.89 1.55
CA PHE A 115 0.78 15.22 2.24
C PHE A 115 1.98 14.54 1.59
N THR A 116 1.98 13.21 1.52
CA THR A 116 3.16 12.44 1.11
C THR A 116 3.57 12.72 -0.34
N LEU A 117 2.63 12.75 -1.29
CA LEU A 117 2.95 13.00 -2.71
C LEU A 117 3.42 14.42 -2.97
N TYR A 118 2.86 15.42 -2.28
CA TYR A 118 3.27 16.82 -2.45
C TYR A 118 4.68 17.06 -1.88
N VAL A 119 4.94 16.51 -0.69
CA VAL A 119 6.26 16.55 -0.07
C VAL A 119 7.26 15.75 -0.89
N PHE A 120 6.89 14.57 -1.39
CA PHE A 120 7.74 13.72 -2.21
C PHE A 120 8.09 14.37 -3.56
N ASP A 121 7.13 14.96 -4.27
CA ASP A 121 7.37 15.63 -5.56
C ASP A 121 8.23 16.90 -5.42
N TRP A 122 8.13 17.59 -4.28
CA TRP A 122 9.00 18.72 -3.97
C TRP A 122 10.42 18.26 -3.58
N LEU A 123 10.55 17.20 -2.78
CA LEU A 123 11.85 16.64 -2.38
C LEU A 123 12.57 15.93 -3.53
N SER A 124 11.85 15.22 -4.40
CA SER A 124 12.44 14.45 -5.50
C SER A 124 13.06 15.33 -6.59
N LYS A 125 12.65 16.60 -6.67
CA LYS A 125 13.27 17.59 -7.55
C LYS A 125 14.64 18.06 -7.05
N ILE A 126 14.89 17.95 -5.74
CA ILE A 126 16.09 18.51 -5.09
C ILE A 126 17.06 17.40 -4.65
N PHE A 127 16.55 16.20 -4.33
CA PHE A 127 17.34 15.12 -3.76
C PHE A 127 17.18 13.79 -4.52
N PRO A 128 18.23 12.95 -4.54
CA PRO A 128 18.14 11.57 -5.03
C PRO A 128 17.07 10.78 -4.27
N MET A 129 16.33 9.92 -4.99
CA MET A 129 15.24 9.08 -4.48
C MET A 129 15.51 8.41 -3.11
N GLY A 130 16.72 7.89 -2.89
CA GLY A 130 17.08 7.26 -1.62
C GLY A 130 17.11 8.22 -0.42
N ILE A 131 17.60 9.45 -0.63
CA ILE A 131 17.64 10.49 0.42
C ILE A 131 16.23 11.02 0.70
N VAL A 132 15.39 11.15 -0.34
CA VAL A 132 13.99 11.57 -0.22
C VAL A 132 13.23 10.65 0.73
N LEU A 133 13.41 9.34 0.61
CA LEU A 133 12.77 8.36 1.49
C LEU A 133 13.25 8.51 2.94
N ILE A 134 14.54 8.70 3.17
CA ILE A 134 15.09 8.94 4.52
C ILE A 134 14.48 10.21 5.11
N LEU A 135 14.39 11.29 4.34
CA LEU A 135 13.84 12.55 4.82
C LEU A 135 12.35 12.43 5.16
N ILE A 136 11.55 11.77 4.32
CA ILE A 136 10.11 11.56 4.54
C ILE A 136 9.88 10.71 5.78
N THR A 137 10.64 9.63 5.97
CA THR A 137 10.53 8.80 7.17
C THR A 137 10.91 9.58 8.43
N LEU A 138 11.94 10.45 8.37
CA LEU A 138 12.35 11.30 9.48
C LEU A 138 11.28 12.33 9.83
N LEU A 139 10.69 12.97 8.82
CA LEU A 139 9.62 13.95 8.97
C LEU A 139 8.35 13.31 9.54
N LEU A 140 7.98 12.13 9.06
CA LEU A 140 6.84 11.36 9.58
C LEU A 140 7.09 10.91 11.02
N LYS A 141 8.31 10.49 11.35
CA LYS A 141 8.73 10.14 12.73
C LYS A 141 8.73 11.35 13.66
N LEU A 142 9.02 12.56 13.15
CA LEU A 142 8.96 13.81 13.90
C LEU A 142 7.51 14.22 14.20
N ILE A 143 6.60 14.08 13.22
CA ILE A 143 5.16 14.31 13.41
C ILE A 143 4.55 13.29 14.38
N THR A 144 4.92 12.01 14.27
CA THR A 144 4.44 10.96 15.19
C THR A 144 5.19 10.90 16.50
N TYR A 145 6.31 11.62 16.68
CA TYR A 145 7.10 11.66 17.92
C TYR A 145 6.26 11.95 19.18
N PRO A 146 5.41 13.00 19.24
CA PRO A 146 4.58 13.24 20.42
C PRO A 146 3.59 12.11 20.69
N MET A 147 3.11 11.42 19.66
CA MET A 147 2.21 10.26 19.77
C MET A 147 2.96 9.04 20.30
N VAL A 148 4.14 8.75 19.76
CA VAL A 148 5.02 7.65 20.19
C VAL A 148 5.52 7.88 21.62
N LYS A 149 5.87 9.12 22.00
CA LYS A 149 6.25 9.46 23.37
C LYS A 149 5.14 9.15 24.38
N LYS A 150 3.88 9.44 24.03
CA LYS A 150 2.72 9.07 24.87
C LYS A 150 2.56 7.55 24.98
N SER A 151 2.73 6.82 23.87
CA SER A 151 2.70 5.35 23.86
C SER A 151 3.81 4.75 24.72
N TYR A 152 5.04 5.27 24.64
CA TYR A 152 6.18 4.83 25.45
C TYR A 152 5.95 5.05 26.95
N MET A 153 5.43 6.22 27.34
CA MET A 153 5.08 6.51 28.73
C MET A 153 3.99 5.57 29.26
N SER A 154 3.04 5.16 28.42
CA SER A 154 2.01 4.19 28.78
C SER A 154 2.60 2.78 29.00
N SER A 155 3.53 2.35 28.15
CA SER A 155 4.25 1.06 28.31
C SER A 155 5.12 1.02 29.58
N ALA A 156 5.78 2.13 29.93
CA ALA A 156 6.55 2.24 31.17
C ALA A 156 5.65 2.12 32.41
N LYS A 157 4.49 2.79 32.43
CA LYS A 157 3.48 2.66 33.49
C LYS A 157 2.97 1.23 33.61
N MET A 158 2.82 0.52 32.49
CA MET A 158 2.41 -0.89 32.48
C MET A 158 3.42 -1.82 33.15
N ARG A 159 4.74 -1.60 32.94
CA ARG A 159 5.80 -2.37 33.63
C ARG A 159 5.71 -2.24 35.15
N VAL A 160 5.42 -1.03 35.64
CA VAL A 160 5.23 -0.78 37.08
C VAL A 160 3.92 -1.39 37.60
N LEU A 161 2.90 -1.52 36.75
CA LEU A 161 1.60 -2.08 37.13
C LEU A 161 1.56 -3.61 37.16
N LYS A 162 2.46 -4.29 36.42
CA LYS A 162 2.55 -5.77 36.36
C LYS A 162 2.44 -6.47 37.72
N PRO A 163 3.22 -6.13 38.77
CA PRO A 163 3.12 -6.81 40.05
C PRO A 163 1.76 -6.60 40.75
N LYS A 164 1.09 -5.46 40.54
CA LYS A 164 -0.24 -5.19 41.08
C LYS A 164 -1.34 -5.97 40.34
N LEU A 165 -1.19 -6.13 39.02
CA LEU A 165 -2.09 -6.96 38.21
C LEU A 165 -1.96 -8.44 38.59
N GLU A 166 -0.75 -8.93 38.85
CA GLU A 166 -0.54 -10.30 39.33
C GLU A 166 -1.20 -10.52 40.70
N ALA A 167 -1.07 -9.58 41.63
CA ALA A 167 -1.76 -9.65 42.92
C ALA A 167 -3.29 -9.62 42.79
N ALA A 168 -3.83 -8.77 41.91
CA ALA A 168 -5.27 -8.65 41.67
C ALA A 168 -5.86 -9.86 40.92
N THR A 169 -5.04 -10.59 40.17
CA THR A 169 -5.47 -11.74 39.36
C THR A 169 -5.08 -13.10 39.95
N ALA A 170 -4.30 -13.11 41.06
CA ALA A 170 -3.84 -14.32 41.74
C ALA A 170 -4.97 -15.23 42.24
N GLN A 171 -6.18 -14.69 42.42
CA GLN A 171 -7.36 -15.45 42.87
C GLN A 171 -8.10 -16.13 41.70
N TYR A 172 -7.82 -15.75 40.46
CA TYR A 172 -8.52 -16.21 39.24
C TYR A 172 -7.62 -17.11 38.37
N ASN A 173 -7.24 -18.28 38.90
CA ASN A 173 -6.34 -19.23 38.22
C ASN A 173 -7.06 -20.39 37.54
N LYS A 174 -8.38 -20.52 37.69
CA LYS A 174 -9.15 -21.60 37.07
C LYS A 174 -9.49 -21.28 35.60
N PRO A 175 -9.66 -22.29 34.73
CA PRO A 175 -10.05 -22.10 33.32
C PRO A 175 -11.42 -21.41 33.16
N GLU A 176 -12.34 -21.64 34.10
CA GLU A 176 -13.69 -21.07 34.11
C GLU A 176 -13.69 -19.57 34.43
N ASP A 177 -12.66 -19.10 35.14
CA ASP A 177 -12.54 -17.71 35.61
C ASP A 177 -11.74 -16.81 34.65
N GLN A 178 -11.30 -17.32 33.49
CA GLN A 178 -10.47 -16.56 32.54
C GLN A 178 -11.16 -15.27 32.07
N MET A 179 -12.48 -15.31 31.89
CA MET A 179 -13.25 -14.13 31.50
C MET A 179 -13.30 -13.09 32.63
N GLN A 180 -13.49 -13.53 33.88
CA GLN A 180 -13.47 -12.64 35.04
C GLN A 180 -12.08 -12.06 35.29
N LYS A 181 -11.03 -12.86 35.07
CA LYS A 181 -9.63 -12.42 35.11
C LYS A 181 -9.36 -11.30 34.11
N GLN A 182 -9.85 -11.45 32.88
CA GLN A 182 -9.67 -10.43 31.83
C GLN A 182 -10.42 -9.14 32.18
N GLN A 183 -11.63 -9.23 32.74
CA GLN A 183 -12.39 -8.07 33.20
C GLN A 183 -11.74 -7.35 34.39
N ALA A 184 -11.28 -8.10 35.41
CA ALA A 184 -10.58 -7.54 36.56
C ALA A 184 -9.27 -6.85 36.15
N MET A 185 -8.53 -7.46 35.22
CA MET A 185 -7.32 -6.89 34.65
C MET A 185 -7.61 -5.57 33.90
N MET A 186 -8.68 -5.53 33.10
CA MET A 186 -9.12 -4.32 32.39
C MET A 186 -9.61 -3.21 33.33
N ALA A 187 -10.31 -3.57 34.41
CA ALA A 187 -10.74 -2.62 35.44
C ALA A 187 -9.54 -1.99 36.16
N GLU A 188 -8.50 -2.77 36.45
CA GLU A 188 -7.28 -2.24 37.06
C GLU A 188 -6.50 -1.36 36.08
N TYR A 189 -6.39 -1.76 34.80
CA TYR A 189 -5.83 -0.89 33.75
C TYR A 189 -6.58 0.46 33.64
N ALA A 190 -7.91 0.45 33.72
CA ALA A 190 -8.73 1.65 33.69
C ALA A 190 -8.52 2.56 34.91
N LYS A 191 -8.41 2.00 36.13
CA LYS A 191 -8.14 2.78 37.36
C LYS A 191 -6.84 3.55 37.30
N TYR A 192 -5.79 2.96 36.71
CA TYR A 192 -4.49 3.61 36.57
C TYR A 192 -4.32 4.40 35.26
N GLY A 193 -5.36 4.46 34.42
CA GLY A 193 -5.37 5.22 33.18
C GLY A 193 -4.34 4.72 32.15
N VAL A 194 -4.05 3.42 32.15
CA VAL A 194 -3.11 2.78 31.22
C VAL A 194 -3.89 1.91 30.24
N SER A 195 -3.62 2.03 28.95
CA SER A 195 -4.27 1.19 27.92
C SER A 195 -3.33 0.08 27.46
N PRO A 196 -3.74 -1.21 27.50
CA PRO A 196 -2.93 -2.31 26.97
C PRO A 196 -2.65 -2.19 25.45
N LEU A 197 -3.49 -1.43 24.73
CA LEU A 197 -3.35 -1.17 23.30
C LEU A 197 -2.24 -0.16 22.98
N SER A 198 -1.72 0.58 23.96
CA SER A 198 -0.63 1.52 23.71
C SER A 198 0.67 0.83 23.29
N GLY A 199 0.83 -0.46 23.61
CA GLY A 199 2.04 -1.23 23.32
C GLY A 199 2.17 -1.71 21.87
N CYS A 200 1.05 -1.93 21.16
CA CYS A 200 1.07 -2.32 19.74
C CYS A 200 1.00 -1.12 18.78
N LEU A 201 0.67 0.08 19.31
CA LEU A 201 0.59 1.32 18.53
C LEU A 201 1.90 1.67 17.78
N PRO A 202 3.11 1.51 18.36
CA PRO A 202 4.35 1.77 17.63
C PRO A 202 4.56 0.81 16.46
N MET A 203 4.19 -0.46 16.63
CA MET A 203 4.26 -1.47 15.59
C MET A 203 3.29 -1.14 14.44
N LEU A 204 2.09 -0.68 14.78
CA LEU A 204 1.07 -0.30 13.79
C LEU A 204 1.48 0.94 12.98
N ILE A 205 2.16 1.91 13.61
CA ILE A 205 2.73 3.10 12.94
C ILE A 205 3.93 2.72 12.07
N GLN A 206 4.66 1.65 12.40
CA GLN A 206 5.82 1.19 11.64
C GLN A 206 5.44 0.37 10.39
N MET A 207 4.30 -0.33 10.41
CA MET A 207 3.82 -1.15 9.28
C MET A 207 3.79 -0.42 7.93
N PRO A 208 3.28 0.82 7.82
CA PRO A 208 3.31 1.59 6.57
C PRO A 208 4.71 1.78 5.99
N VAL A 209 5.72 1.98 6.84
CA VAL A 209 7.11 2.17 6.40
C VAL A 209 7.67 0.86 5.85
N TRP A 210 7.39 -0.26 6.50
CA TRP A 210 7.77 -1.59 6.02
C TRP A 210 7.11 -1.95 4.69
N VAL A 211 5.82 -1.64 4.54
CA VAL A 211 5.08 -1.87 3.29
C VAL A 211 5.63 -1.00 2.16
N ALA A 212 5.92 0.28 2.44
CA ALA A 212 6.54 1.17 1.45
C ALA A 212 7.90 0.64 1.00
N MET A 213 8.72 0.15 1.94
CA MET A 213 10.03 -0.43 1.67
C MET A 213 9.94 -1.70 0.80
N PHE A 214 9.04 -2.62 1.15
CA PHE A 214 8.87 -3.87 0.40
C PHE A 214 8.31 -3.66 -1.01
N ASN A 215 7.50 -2.62 -1.23
CA ASN A 215 6.98 -2.26 -2.55
C ASN A 215 7.98 -1.41 -3.36
N PHE A 216 8.75 -0.54 -2.71
CA PHE A 216 9.69 0.34 -3.38
C PHE A 216 10.93 -0.40 -3.88
N VAL A 217 11.47 -1.31 -3.08
CA VAL A 217 12.71 -2.03 -3.42
C VAL A 217 12.62 -2.75 -4.77
N PRO A 218 11.57 -3.55 -5.07
CA PRO A 218 11.41 -4.15 -6.40
C PRO A 218 11.28 -3.12 -7.52
N ASN A 219 10.59 -2.00 -7.27
CA ASN A 219 10.34 -0.99 -8.30
C ASN A 219 11.58 -0.15 -8.61
N ALA A 220 12.44 0.12 -7.63
CA ALA A 220 13.69 0.85 -7.80
C ALA A 220 14.81 0.01 -8.44
N ILE A 221 14.73 -1.33 -8.36
CA ILE A 221 15.70 -2.26 -8.98
C ILE A 221 15.80 -2.06 -10.49
N HIS A 222 14.76 -1.55 -11.15
CA HIS A 222 14.76 -1.36 -12.60
C HIS A 222 15.66 -0.20 -13.07
N GLU A 223 15.93 0.78 -12.21
CA GLU A 223 16.55 2.03 -12.65
C GLU A 223 18.05 2.10 -12.37
N TYR A 224 18.58 1.26 -11.46
CA TYR A 224 19.99 1.29 -11.07
C TYR A 224 20.55 -0.11 -10.82
N GLY A 225 21.08 -0.77 -11.87
CA GLY A 225 21.68 -2.10 -11.81
C GLY A 225 22.88 -2.25 -10.87
N GLU A 226 23.54 -1.15 -10.45
CA GLU A 226 24.73 -1.18 -9.58
C GLU A 226 24.55 -0.57 -8.17
N ALA A 227 23.49 0.22 -7.92
CA ALA A 227 23.23 0.80 -6.59
C ALA A 227 22.63 -0.22 -5.59
N HIS A 228 22.48 -1.47 -6.05
CA HIS A 228 21.75 -2.57 -5.42
C HIS A 228 22.22 -2.86 -3.99
N ILE A 229 23.52 -2.82 -3.72
CA ILE A 229 24.11 -3.24 -2.42
C ILE A 229 24.00 -2.12 -1.37
N SER A 230 24.15 -0.86 -1.78
CA SER A 230 24.16 0.27 -0.84
C SER A 230 22.76 0.62 -0.36
N ILE A 231 21.76 0.61 -1.26
CA ILE A 231 20.36 0.89 -0.89
C ILE A 231 19.80 -0.24 -0.03
N TYR A 232 19.99 -1.51 -0.40
CA TYR A 232 19.59 -2.62 0.46
C TYR A 232 20.27 -2.57 1.84
N GLY A 233 21.56 -2.23 1.91
CA GLY A 233 22.27 -2.10 3.18
C GLY A 233 21.69 -1.00 4.08
N VAL A 234 21.42 0.19 3.53
CA VAL A 234 20.83 1.32 4.28
C VAL A 234 19.39 1.01 4.72
N VAL A 235 18.61 0.40 3.82
CA VAL A 235 17.21 0.04 4.05
C VAL A 235 17.09 -1.07 5.09
N THR A 236 17.92 -2.12 4.99
CA THR A 236 17.98 -3.20 5.98
C THR A 236 18.51 -2.67 7.31
N GLY A 237 19.50 -1.77 7.29
CA GLY A 237 20.00 -1.09 8.49
C GLY A 237 18.94 -0.25 9.18
N MET A 238 18.13 0.51 8.44
CA MET A 238 16.99 1.26 8.99
C MET A 238 15.89 0.33 9.52
N ALA A 239 15.59 -0.77 8.84
CA ALA A 239 14.62 -1.76 9.30
C ALA A 239 15.07 -2.44 10.59
N VAL A 240 16.35 -2.81 10.69
CA VAL A 240 16.97 -3.36 11.90
C VAL A 240 16.95 -2.32 13.01
N MET A 241 17.35 -1.09 12.74
CA MET A 241 17.35 -0.01 13.73
C MET A 241 15.93 0.34 14.22
N ALA A 242 14.93 0.32 13.33
CA ALA A 242 13.53 0.47 13.69
C ALA A 242 13.03 -0.70 14.55
N ALA A 243 13.40 -1.94 14.20
CA ALA A 243 13.09 -3.12 15.01
C ALA A 243 13.78 -3.09 16.38
N SER A 244 15.02 -2.61 16.46
CA SER A 244 15.74 -2.40 17.72
C SER A 244 15.09 -1.34 18.59
N LEU A 245 14.62 -0.22 18.01
CA LEU A 245 13.88 0.81 18.74
C LEU A 245 12.54 0.29 19.29
N ILE A 246 11.89 -0.64 18.58
CA ILE A 246 10.64 -1.28 19.01
C ILE A 246 10.90 -2.31 20.12
N LEU A 247 12.01 -3.05 20.06
CA LEU A 247 12.41 -4.02 21.09
C LEU A 247 12.92 -3.36 22.38
N LEU A 248 13.49 -2.15 22.28
CA LEU A 248 14.00 -1.37 23.41
C LEU A 248 12.91 -0.52 24.12
N SER A 249 11.69 -0.44 23.55
CA SER A 249 10.52 0.20 24.18
C SER A 249 9.64 -0.80 24.91
#